data_AF-W1WD14-F1
#
_entry.id   AF-W1WD14-F1
#
_cell.length_a   1.000
_cell.length_b   1.000
_cell.length_c   1.000
_cell.angle_alpha   90.00
_cell.angle_beta   90.00
_cell.angle_gamma   90.00
#
_symmetry.space_group_name_H-M   'P 1'
#
loop_
_entity.id
_entity.type
_entity.pdbx_description
1 polymer ?
#
loop_
_entity_poly.entity_id
_entity_poly.type
_entity_poly.pdbx_seq_one_letter_code
_entity_poly.pdbx_strand_id
1 'polypeptide(L)'
;LKIYDAFKDEFLAQAESIDFNELNQYVRSAQSIMNDAKQVDNPRTIIEMGLLVLCAKLGSVDESLEDRVYALESSERSERNDLLNRMAQLEQRGPSVATAPAYGANSFGPPGGYANSFVSVDTAAVQNASMSSTQNSTVGTVPPPSGVGMT
;
A
#
# COMPACT_ATOMS: atom_id res chain seq x y z
N LEU A 1 -9.00 31.18 35.57
CA LEU A 1 -7.75 31.20 34.77
C LEU A 1 -6.87 29.98 35.11
N LYS A 2 -7.41 28.75 35.04
CA LYS A 2 -6.70 27.49 35.40
C LYS A 2 -6.31 26.63 34.19
N ILE A 3 -6.76 27.02 33.00
CA ILE A 3 -6.53 26.28 31.75
C ILE A 3 -5.07 26.43 31.32
N TYR A 4 -4.46 27.59 31.56
CA TYR A 4 -3.06 27.85 31.23
C TYR A 4 -2.08 26.99 32.04
N ASP A 5 -2.40 26.65 33.29
CA ASP A 5 -1.52 25.83 34.13
C ASP A 5 -1.35 24.41 33.56
N ALA A 6 -2.37 23.88 32.86
CA ALA A 6 -2.33 22.54 32.28
C ALA A 6 -1.42 22.41 31.05
N PHE A 7 -1.15 23.53 30.37
CA PHE A 7 -0.35 23.56 29.13
C PHE A 7 0.90 24.43 29.27
N LYS A 8 1.19 24.92 30.47
CA LYS A 8 2.24 25.92 30.71
C LYS A 8 3.61 25.42 30.26
N ASP A 9 3.96 24.22 30.68
CA ASP A 9 5.28 23.66 30.39
C ASP A 9 5.43 23.35 28.90
N GLU A 10 4.37 22.85 28.26
CA GLU A 10 4.34 22.60 26.81
C GLU A 10 4.43 23.91 26.00
N PHE A 11 3.68 24.94 26.42
CA PHE A 11 3.72 26.25 25.80
C PHE A 11 5.10 26.92 25.93
N LEU A 12 5.74 26.80 27.11
CA LEU A 12 7.09 27.30 27.33
C LEU A 12 8.12 26.55 26.49
N ALA A 13 8.03 25.22 26.42
CA ALA A 13 8.90 24.42 25.57
C ALA A 13 8.77 24.81 24.09
N GLN A 14 7.56 25.02 23.59
CA GLN A 14 7.31 25.50 22.23
C GLN A 14 7.87 26.91 22.00
N ALA A 15 7.69 27.82 22.95
CA ALA A 15 8.20 29.19 22.86
C ALA A 15 9.74 29.24 22.85
N GLU A 16 10.41 28.30 23.52
CA GLU A 16 11.87 28.16 23.48
C GLU A 16 12.37 27.48 22.20
N SER A 17 11.56 26.62 21.56
CA SER A 17 11.97 25.87 20.37
C SER A 17 11.69 26.58 19.03
N ILE A 18 10.73 27.51 18.98
CA ILE A 18 10.31 28.17 17.74
C ILE A 18 11.08 29.49 17.54
N ASP A 19 11.68 29.68 16.36
CA ASP A 19 12.35 30.92 16.00
C ASP A 19 11.34 32.08 15.77
N PHE A 20 11.76 33.32 16.05
CA PHE A 20 10.88 34.49 15.90
C PHE A 20 10.42 34.72 14.45
N ASN A 21 11.23 34.39 13.45
CA ASN A 21 10.84 34.52 12.06
C ASN A 21 9.78 33.46 11.68
N GLU A 22 9.94 32.23 12.18
CA GLU A 22 8.95 31.16 12.02
C GLU A 22 7.61 31.52 12.69
N LEU A 23 7.66 32.05 13.91
CA LEU A 23 6.49 32.57 14.61
C LEU A 23 5.78 33.68 13.81
N ASN A 24 6.54 34.61 13.23
CA ASN A 24 5.96 35.64 12.37
C ASN A 24 5.33 35.07 11.09
N GLN A 25 5.92 34.01 10.53
CA GLN A 25 5.36 33.31 9.38
C GLN A 25 4.05 32.60 9.74
N TYR A 26 3.96 31.98 10.92
CA TYR A 26 2.73 31.41 11.45
C TYR A 26 1.63 32.44 11.57
N VAL A 27 1.92 33.56 12.24
CA VAL A 27 0.94 34.63 12.47
C VAL A 27 0.38 35.16 11.16
N ARG A 28 1.26 35.48 10.19
CA ARG A 28 0.84 36.00 8.89
C ARG A 28 0.04 34.99 8.09
N SER A 29 0.45 33.72 8.09
CA SER A 29 -0.25 32.65 7.35
C SER A 29 -1.62 32.36 7.95
N ALA A 30 -1.71 32.25 9.28
CA ALA A 30 -2.98 32.07 9.97
C ALA A 30 -3.95 33.25 9.74
N GLN A 31 -3.44 34.48 9.72
CA GLN A 31 -4.24 35.66 9.40
C GLN A 31 -4.76 35.63 7.96
N SER A 32 -3.94 35.22 6.99
CA SER A 32 -4.39 35.05 5.60
C SER A 32 -5.53 34.03 5.50
N ILE A 33 -5.36 32.85 6.12
CA ILE A 33 -6.37 31.80 6.13
C ILE A 33 -7.68 32.30 6.73
N MET A 34 -7.60 33.03 7.85
CA MET A 34 -8.77 33.64 8.48
C MET A 34 -9.45 34.68 7.58
N ASN A 35 -8.68 35.47 6.83
CA ASN A 35 -9.23 36.47 5.92
C ASN A 35 -9.91 35.84 4.70
N ASP A 36 -9.34 34.75 4.17
CA ASP A 36 -9.91 34.00 3.06
C ASP A 36 -11.18 33.25 3.50
N ALA A 37 -11.16 32.66 4.70
CA ALA A 37 -12.29 31.93 5.27
C ALA A 37 -13.53 32.81 5.49
N LYS A 38 -13.36 34.12 5.73
CA LYS A 38 -14.46 35.09 5.87
C LYS A 38 -15.18 35.39 4.57
N GLN A 39 -14.56 35.12 3.42
CA GLN A 39 -15.05 35.51 2.10
C GLN A 39 -15.74 34.36 1.35
N VAL A 40 -15.75 33.16 1.94
CA VAL A 40 -16.32 31.96 1.33
C VAL A 40 -17.54 31.47 2.11
N ASP A 41 -18.44 30.77 1.42
CA ASP A 41 -19.62 30.17 2.04
C ASP A 41 -19.26 28.97 2.95
N ASN A 42 -18.16 28.28 2.66
CA ASN A 42 -17.67 27.13 3.42
C ASN A 42 -16.28 27.42 4.03
N PRO A 43 -16.21 28.10 5.20
CA PRO A 43 -14.95 28.44 5.84
C PRO A 43 -14.14 27.22 6.26
N ARG A 44 -14.79 26.07 6.52
CA ARG A 44 -14.13 24.83 6.94
C ARG A 44 -13.12 24.36 5.89
N THR A 45 -13.49 24.37 4.61
CA THR A 45 -12.60 23.95 3.53
C THR A 45 -11.35 24.83 3.43
N ILE A 46 -11.52 26.16 3.55
CA ILE A 46 -10.37 27.09 3.52
C ILE A 46 -9.46 26.89 4.73
N ILE A 47 -10.02 26.67 5.92
CA ILE A 47 -9.24 26.39 7.13
C ILE A 47 -8.47 25.08 6.99
N GLU A 48 -9.13 24.00 6.54
CA GLU A 48 -8.48 22.68 6.37
C GLU A 48 -7.36 22.75 5.33
N MET A 49 -7.62 23.32 4.16
CA MET A 49 -6.59 23.47 3.12
C MET A 49 -5.46 24.40 3.57
N GLY A 50 -5.80 25.51 4.24
CA GLY A 50 -4.84 26.47 4.77
C GLY A 50 -3.90 25.86 5.81
N LEU A 51 -4.44 25.08 6.75
CA LEU A 51 -3.65 24.39 7.77
C LEU A 51 -2.77 23.30 7.16
N LEU A 52 -3.26 22.55 6.16
CA LEU A 52 -2.43 21.58 5.43
C LEU A 52 -1.25 22.26 4.72
N VAL A 53 -1.48 23.41 4.07
CA VAL A 53 -0.42 24.22 3.45
C VAL A 53 0.56 24.75 4.49
N LEU A 54 0.07 25.17 5.66
CA LEU A 54 0.92 25.60 6.75
C LEU A 54 1.81 24.43 7.23
N CYS A 55 1.23 23.27 7.52
CA CYS A 55 1.97 22.06 7.90
C CYS A 55 3.00 21.64 6.84
N ALA A 56 2.68 21.74 5.55
CA ALA A 56 3.62 21.38 4.49
C ALA A 56 4.84 22.32 4.41
N LYS A 57 4.71 23.59 4.80
CA LYS A 57 5.84 24.53 4.87
C LYS A 57 6.78 24.25 6.05
N LEU A 58 6.29 23.57 7.07
CA LEU A 58 7.01 23.22 8.30
C LEU A 58 7.52 21.77 8.27
N GLY A 59 6.86 20.94 7.49
CA GLY A 59 7.01 19.50 7.44
C GLY A 59 7.75 19.01 6.21
N SER A 60 8.95 19.55 5.93
CA SER A 60 10.01 18.59 5.65
C SER A 60 10.27 17.89 6.99
N VAL A 61 9.54 16.79 7.21
CA VAL A 61 9.66 15.89 8.35
C VAL A 61 11.14 15.77 8.73
N ASP A 62 11.51 16.22 9.93
CA ASP A 62 12.86 16.11 10.51
C ASP A 62 13.14 14.66 10.98
N GLU A 63 12.70 13.71 10.17
CA GLU A 63 13.38 12.44 10.04
C GLU A 63 14.12 12.60 8.73
N SER A 64 15.44 12.81 8.82
CA SER A 64 16.27 13.09 7.65
C SER A 64 15.84 12.14 6.53
N LEU A 65 15.49 12.68 5.36
CA LEU A 65 15.19 11.86 4.19
C LEU A 65 16.29 10.79 4.00
N GLU A 66 17.51 11.14 4.37
CA GLU A 66 18.68 10.28 4.41
C GLU A 66 18.51 9.07 5.35
N ASP A 67 17.97 9.25 6.57
CA ASP A 67 17.72 8.16 7.53
C ASP A 67 16.62 7.21 7.03
N ARG A 68 15.56 7.76 6.44
CA ARG A 68 14.47 6.95 5.86
C ARG A 68 14.92 6.19 4.61
N VAL A 69 15.72 6.82 3.75
CA VAL A 69 16.35 6.17 2.58
C VAL A 69 17.33 5.11 3.04
N TYR A 70 18.17 5.40 4.02
CA TYR A 70 19.10 4.44 4.59
C TYR A 70 18.39 3.22 5.17
N ALA A 71 17.31 3.42 5.94
CA ALA A 71 16.49 2.34 6.47
C ALA A 71 15.90 1.48 5.34
N LEU A 72 15.36 2.09 4.29
CA LEU A 72 14.82 1.39 3.12
C LEU A 72 15.91 0.59 2.37
N GLU A 73 17.04 1.22 2.06
CA GLU A 73 18.17 0.54 1.40
C GLU A 73 18.70 -0.63 2.23
N SER A 74 18.76 -0.47 3.57
CA SER A 74 19.19 -1.55 4.47
C SER A 74 18.20 -2.73 4.45
N SER A 75 16.90 -2.45 4.38
CA SER A 75 15.85 -3.47 4.29
C SER A 75 15.89 -4.24 2.97
N GLU A 76 16.11 -3.54 1.85
CA GLU A 76 16.23 -4.16 0.52
C GLU A 76 17.48 -5.04 0.44
N ARG A 77 18.61 -4.55 0.97
CA ARG A 77 19.84 -5.34 1.05
C ARG A 77 19.65 -6.60 1.88
N SER A 78 18.91 -6.51 2.98
CA SER A 78 18.56 -7.66 3.81
C SER A 78 17.68 -8.66 3.06
N GLU A 79 16.64 -8.20 2.37
CA GLU A 79 15.76 -9.06 1.57
C GLU A 79 16.52 -9.77 0.45
N ARG A 80 17.37 -9.04 -0.28
CA ARG A 80 18.22 -9.61 -1.33
C ARG A 80 19.18 -10.67 -0.76
N ASN A 81 19.75 -10.43 0.43
CA ASN A 81 20.62 -11.40 1.09
C ASN A 81 19.84 -12.63 1.59
N ASP A 82 18.62 -12.48 2.10
CA ASP A 82 17.76 -13.62 2.46
C ASP A 82 17.43 -14.47 1.22
N LEU A 83 17.06 -13.82 0.10
CA LEU A 83 16.79 -14.50 -1.17
C LEU A 83 18.01 -15.25 -1.70
N LEU A 84 19.19 -14.63 -1.64
CA LEU A 84 20.45 -15.30 -2.03
C LEU A 84 20.73 -16.52 -1.16
N ASN A 85 20.54 -16.42 0.16
CA ASN A 85 20.70 -17.55 1.07
C ASN A 85 19.69 -18.67 0.81
N ARG A 86 18.43 -18.33 0.50
CA ARG A 86 17.41 -19.31 0.11
C ARG A 86 17.75 -20.00 -1.20
N MET A 87 18.19 -19.24 -2.21
CA MET A 87 18.60 -19.81 -3.50
C MET A 87 19.82 -20.72 -3.34
N ALA A 88 20.82 -20.32 -2.56
CA ALA A 88 21.98 -21.15 -2.27
C ALA A 88 21.61 -22.47 -1.54
N GLN A 89 20.64 -22.42 -0.61
CA GLN A 89 20.11 -23.62 0.05
C GLN A 89 19.35 -24.53 -0.91
N LEU A 90 18.57 -23.96 -1.83
CA LEU A 90 17.85 -24.73 -2.85
C LEU A 90 18.80 -25.36 -3.87
N GLU A 91 19.89 -24.69 -4.23
CA GLU A 91 20.94 -25.22 -5.10
C GLU A 91 21.74 -26.34 -4.43
N GLN A 92 22.06 -26.20 -3.14
CA GLN A 92 22.70 -27.26 -2.37
C GLN A 92 21.77 -28.44 -2.09
N ARG A 93 20.46 -28.22 -2.01
CA ARG A 93 19.45 -29.29 -1.97
C ARG A 93 19.12 -29.79 -3.37
N GLY A 94 20.16 -30.12 -4.13
CA GLY A 94 20.08 -30.77 -5.45
C GLY A 94 19.00 -31.86 -5.48
N PRO A 95 18.43 -32.16 -6.67
CA PRO A 95 17.08 -32.71 -6.83
C PRO A 95 16.78 -33.77 -5.77
N SER A 96 15.89 -33.42 -4.83
CA SER A 96 15.30 -34.40 -3.93
C SER A 96 14.51 -35.34 -4.82
N VAL A 97 15.12 -36.45 -5.21
CA VAL A 97 14.43 -37.62 -5.72
C VAL A 97 13.45 -37.98 -4.62
N ALA A 98 12.22 -37.49 -4.73
CA ALA A 98 11.10 -38.14 -4.08
C ALA A 98 11.17 -39.57 -4.60
N THR A 99 11.63 -40.49 -3.76
CA THR A 99 11.53 -41.92 -4.03
C THR A 99 10.07 -42.20 -4.25
N ALA A 100 9.67 -42.25 -5.52
CA ALA A 100 8.39 -42.80 -5.93
C ALA A 100 8.30 -44.20 -5.31
N PRO A 101 7.16 -44.60 -4.73
CA PRO A 101 6.99 -45.97 -4.28
C PRO A 101 7.31 -46.88 -5.47
N ALA A 102 8.28 -47.77 -5.30
CA ALA A 102 8.69 -48.69 -6.35
C ALA A 102 7.54 -49.67 -6.63
N TYR A 103 6.66 -49.32 -7.57
CA TYR A 103 5.73 -50.28 -8.14
C TYR A 103 6.53 -51.19 -9.09
N GLY A 104 6.76 -52.41 -8.61
CA GLY A 104 7.48 -53.44 -9.33
C GLY A 104 6.87 -53.70 -10.71
N ALA A 105 7.74 -53.72 -11.71
CA ALA A 105 7.43 -54.02 -13.10
C ALA A 105 7.09 -55.51 -13.29
N ASN A 106 5.98 -55.99 -12.71
CA ASN A 106 5.38 -57.32 -12.94
C ASN A 106 3.94 -57.34 -12.39
N SER A 107 2.98 -56.70 -13.08
CA SER A 107 1.55 -56.87 -12.72
C SER A 107 0.60 -56.68 -13.90
N PHE A 108 0.92 -57.29 -15.05
CA PHE A 108 -0.11 -57.55 -16.06
C PHE A 108 -0.42 -59.05 -16.08
N GLY A 109 -1.50 -59.42 -15.37
CA GLY A 109 -2.20 -60.67 -15.58
C GLY A 109 -2.98 -60.66 -16.91
N PRO A 110 -3.48 -61.82 -17.37
CA PRO A 110 -4.02 -61.98 -18.72
C PRO A 110 -5.27 -61.11 -18.97
N PRO A 111 -5.52 -60.68 -20.22
CA PRO A 111 -6.65 -59.81 -20.54
C PRO A 111 -7.91 -60.67 -20.61
N GLY A 112 -8.64 -60.77 -19.49
CA GLY A 112 -9.84 -61.58 -19.44
C GLY A 112 -10.74 -61.24 -18.26
N GLY A 113 -11.81 -60.49 -18.55
CA GLY A 113 -13.06 -60.60 -17.82
C GLY A 113 -13.23 -59.74 -16.57
N TYR A 114 -13.56 -58.46 -16.74
CA TYR A 114 -14.53 -57.75 -15.88
C TYR A 114 -15.30 -56.75 -16.74
N ALA A 115 -16.24 -57.28 -17.52
CA ALA A 115 -17.33 -56.48 -18.05
C ALA A 115 -18.26 -56.12 -16.89
N ASN A 116 -18.67 -54.84 -16.85
CA ASN A 116 -19.79 -54.27 -16.08
C ASN A 116 -19.52 -53.89 -14.61
N SER A 117 -19.08 -52.65 -14.37
CA SER A 117 -19.70 -51.77 -13.36
C SER A 117 -19.11 -50.34 -13.44
N PHE A 118 -19.53 -49.57 -14.44
CA PHE A 118 -19.45 -48.11 -14.35
C PHE A 118 -20.75 -47.52 -14.87
N VAL A 119 -21.53 -46.95 -13.96
CA VAL A 119 -22.61 -46.02 -14.29
C VAL A 119 -21.94 -44.80 -14.94
N SER A 120 -22.41 -44.36 -16.11
CA SER A 120 -21.94 -43.12 -16.71
C SER A 120 -22.18 -41.96 -15.75
N VAL A 121 -21.11 -41.43 -15.16
CA VAL A 121 -21.11 -40.10 -14.54
C VAL A 121 -21.10 -39.10 -15.69
N ASP A 122 -22.14 -38.28 -15.74
CA ASP A 122 -22.25 -37.18 -16.70
C ASP A 122 -21.08 -36.20 -16.47
N THR A 123 -20.28 -36.00 -17.50
CA THR A 123 -19.14 -35.09 -17.50
C THR A 123 -19.65 -33.65 -17.63
N ALA A 124 -20.35 -33.16 -16.60
CA ALA A 124 -20.46 -31.73 -16.37
C ALA A 124 -19.08 -31.26 -15.89
N ALA A 125 -18.38 -30.55 -16.77
CA ALA A 125 -17.09 -29.95 -16.48
C ALA A 125 -17.18 -29.01 -15.26
N VAL A 126 -16.92 -29.54 -14.07
CA VAL A 126 -16.59 -28.74 -12.89
C VAL A 126 -15.14 -28.32 -13.06
N GLN A 127 -14.96 -27.27 -13.85
CA GLN A 127 -13.70 -26.54 -13.95
C GLN A 127 -13.33 -26.05 -12.56
N ASN A 128 -12.15 -26.49 -12.13
CA ASN A 128 -11.42 -26.01 -10.98
C ASN A 128 -11.53 -24.48 -10.90
N ALA A 129 -12.11 -23.97 -9.82
CA ALA A 129 -12.20 -22.55 -9.53
C ALA A 129 -10.79 -22.02 -9.24
N SER A 130 -10.08 -21.63 -10.30
CA SER A 130 -8.97 -20.70 -10.21
C SER A 130 -9.52 -19.40 -9.64
N MET A 131 -9.14 -19.08 -8.39
CA MET A 131 -9.34 -17.76 -7.79
C MET A 131 -8.51 -16.73 -8.56
N SER A 132 -9.01 -16.31 -9.72
CA SER A 132 -8.63 -15.06 -10.37
C SER A 132 -9.43 -13.96 -9.69
N SER A 133 -8.83 -13.28 -8.72
CA SER A 133 -9.41 -12.04 -8.19
C SER A 133 -9.47 -11.04 -9.35
N THR A 134 -10.67 -10.86 -9.89
CA THR A 134 -10.97 -9.82 -10.86
C THR A 134 -10.73 -8.48 -10.17
N GLN A 135 -9.60 -7.84 -10.44
CA GLN A 135 -9.42 -6.42 -10.15
C GLN A 135 -10.50 -5.67 -10.93
N ASN A 136 -11.46 -5.10 -10.22
CA ASN A 136 -12.32 -4.06 -10.75
C ASN A 136 -11.50 -2.78 -10.90
N SER A 137 -10.68 -2.70 -11.96
CA SER A 137 -10.10 -1.45 -12.43
C SER A 137 -10.99 -0.91 -13.54
N THR A 138 -12.08 -0.25 -13.16
CA THR A 138 -12.76 0.67 -14.08
C THR A 138 -11.86 1.89 -14.23
N VAL A 139 -10.92 1.82 -15.18
CA VAL A 139 -10.25 3.01 -15.73
C VAL A 139 -11.33 3.73 -16.54
N GLY A 140 -11.88 4.79 -15.95
CA GLY A 140 -12.84 5.67 -16.62
C GLY A 140 -12.16 6.34 -17.81
N THR A 141 -12.51 5.92 -19.02
CA THR A 141 -12.21 6.63 -20.25
C THR A 141 -13.08 7.89 -20.32
N VAL A 142 -12.44 9.02 -20.63
CA VAL A 142 -13.11 10.31 -20.85
C VAL A 142 -14.00 10.19 -22.11
N PRO A 143 -15.28 10.60 -22.06
CA PRO A 143 -16.12 10.65 -23.25
C PRO A 143 -15.63 11.74 -24.23
N PRO A 144 -15.78 11.54 -25.57
CA PRO A 144 -15.41 12.58 -26.53
C PRO A 144 -16.30 13.83 -26.38
N PRO A 145 -15.76 15.04 -26.61
CA PRO A 145 -16.56 16.25 -26.52
C PRO A 145 -17.63 16.24 -27.62
N SER A 146 -18.89 16.25 -27.21
CA SER A 146 -20.03 16.44 -28.12
C SER A 146 -20.06 17.89 -28.57
N GLY A 147 -20.05 18.11 -29.89
CA GLY A 147 -20.01 19.43 -30.51
C GLY A 147 -21.21 20.31 -30.13
N VAL A 148 -20.90 21.56 -29.77
CA VAL A 148 -21.90 22.61 -29.56
C VAL A 148 -22.02 23.41 -30.85
N GLY A 149 -23.20 23.33 -31.47
CA GLY A 149 -23.57 24.12 -32.62
C GLY A 149 -23.63 25.61 -32.28
N MET A 150 -23.00 26.41 -33.14
CA MET A 150 -23.17 27.86 -33.18
C MET A 150 -24.51 28.16 -33.87
N THR A 151 -25.41 28.83 -33.16
CA THR A 151 -26.52 29.61 -33.73
C THR A 151 -26.04 31.00 -34.09
#